data_AF-A0A7X1JA06-F1
#
_entry.id   AF-A0A7X1JA06-F1
#
_cell.length_a   1.000
_cell.length_b   1.000
_cell.length_c   1.000
_cell.angle_alpha   90.00
_cell.angle_beta   90.00
_cell.angle_gamma   90.00
#
_symmetry.space_group_name_H-M   'P 1'
#
loop_
_entity.id
_entity.type
_entity.pdbx_description
1 polymer ?
#
loop_
_entity_poly.entity_id
_entity_poly.type
_entity_poly.pdbx_seq_one_letter_code
_entity_poly.pdbx_strand_id
1 'polypeptide(L)'
;MSANALDREVYALMTALEDGYAGVEVTPGGVSWLRVHHVPIRRLVMRLVRRLQTMREPVSPVHREQPLVAARESASIGYVSYDVTDAGVAYTLGLRDDDPKDDVHGTEPEVARQPSRMFRTQLCAISWSSRHAETLLPVLVELAERGITTTVVDASTESSQRFPEPHTPGILVVRLPEAIFAHNGAPPFRHLGALLDGPTVPVGQHEMSLGRLAQLVSYVLVRSTDCTQPSWAAAFMAECWLHGALTALRPDVLLCSNDTSPLGVLAVAAADRIGASTVYVQHETGWMDRSVGRRRPPHRRYGLS
;
A
#
# COMPACT_ATOMS: atom_id res chain seq x y z
N MET A 1 8.91 13.17 -26.11
CA MET A 1 8.28 11.88 -25.77
C MET A 1 6.87 12.17 -25.27
N SER A 2 5.84 11.52 -25.80
CA SER A 2 4.49 11.73 -25.28
C SER A 2 4.35 11.04 -23.92
N ALA A 3 3.62 11.66 -22.98
CA ALA A 3 3.34 11.07 -21.66
C ALA A 3 2.79 9.63 -21.78
N ASN A 4 2.00 9.39 -22.83
CA ASN A 4 1.40 8.10 -23.15
C ASN A 4 2.41 6.97 -23.42
N ALA A 5 3.63 7.26 -23.88
CA ALA A 5 4.65 6.22 -24.10
C ALA A 5 5.28 5.77 -22.77
N LEU A 6 5.64 6.74 -21.92
CA LEU A 6 6.16 6.47 -20.57
C LEU A 6 5.15 5.69 -19.74
N ASP A 7 3.89 6.10 -19.74
CA ASP A 7 2.85 5.43 -18.94
C ASP A 7 2.60 3.98 -19.37
N ARG A 8 2.71 3.68 -20.68
CA ARG A 8 2.61 2.29 -21.17
C ARG A 8 3.76 1.42 -20.69
N GLU A 9 4.97 1.96 -20.70
CA GLU A 9 6.16 1.22 -20.29
C GLU A 9 6.17 0.98 -18.78
N VAL A 10 5.78 1.99 -18.00
CA VAL A 10 5.55 1.84 -16.56
C VAL A 10 4.47 0.81 -16.27
N TYR A 11 3.36 0.85 -17.02
CA TYR A 11 2.28 -0.12 -16.86
C TYR A 11 2.77 -1.55 -17.15
N ALA A 12 3.43 -1.78 -18.29
CA ALA A 12 3.98 -3.09 -18.66
C ALA A 12 4.95 -3.63 -17.61
N LEU A 13 5.81 -2.76 -17.07
CA LEU A 13 6.76 -3.12 -16.04
C LEU A 13 6.11 -3.43 -14.69
N MET A 14 5.10 -2.65 -14.28
CA MET A 14 4.30 -2.95 -13.10
C MET A 14 3.57 -4.28 -13.24
N THR A 15 2.98 -4.57 -14.41
CA THR A 15 2.34 -5.86 -14.69
C THR A 15 3.34 -7.00 -14.62
N ALA A 16 4.53 -6.84 -15.20
CA ALA A 16 5.56 -7.88 -15.16
C ALA A 16 6.08 -8.14 -13.73
N LEU A 17 6.20 -7.09 -12.90
CA LEU A 17 6.49 -7.23 -11.47
C LEU A 17 5.36 -7.98 -10.75
N GLU A 18 4.11 -7.65 -11.04
CA GLU A 18 2.94 -8.29 -10.44
C GLU A 18 2.88 -9.78 -10.78
N ASP A 19 2.99 -10.13 -12.06
CA ASP A 19 2.95 -11.51 -12.54
C ASP A 19 4.10 -12.35 -11.99
N GLY A 20 5.30 -11.77 -11.89
CA GLY A 20 6.50 -12.47 -11.42
C GLY A 20 6.58 -12.59 -9.89
N TYR A 21 6.15 -11.57 -9.15
CA TYR A 21 6.55 -11.40 -7.75
C TYR A 21 5.43 -11.02 -6.78
N ALA A 22 4.19 -10.74 -7.23
CA ALA A 22 3.11 -10.40 -6.30
C ALA A 22 2.82 -11.53 -5.30
N GLY A 23 2.92 -12.78 -5.75
CA GLY A 23 2.62 -13.95 -4.93
C GLY A 23 3.75 -14.39 -3.99
N VAL A 24 4.93 -13.77 -4.07
CA VAL A 24 6.09 -14.16 -3.25
C VAL A 24 5.82 -13.90 -1.77
N GLU A 25 5.12 -12.81 -1.46
CA GLU A 25 4.75 -12.46 -0.10
C GLU A 25 3.38 -11.78 -0.09
N VAL A 26 2.52 -12.24 0.83
CA VAL A 26 1.17 -11.73 1.02
C VAL A 26 0.91 -11.47 2.49
N THR A 27 0.04 -10.51 2.78
CA THR A 27 -0.46 -10.28 4.14
C THR A 27 -1.31 -11.48 4.61
N PRO A 28 -1.63 -11.59 5.92
CA PRO A 28 -2.55 -12.62 6.42
C PRO A 28 -3.92 -12.64 5.74
N GLY A 29 -4.36 -11.51 5.17
CA GLY A 29 -5.57 -11.38 4.35
C GLY A 29 -5.40 -11.75 2.88
N GLY A 30 -4.20 -12.18 2.47
CA GLY A 30 -3.89 -12.56 1.10
C GLY A 30 -3.64 -11.37 0.17
N VAL A 31 -3.36 -10.17 0.70
CA VAL A 31 -3.02 -9.00 -0.11
C VAL A 31 -1.53 -9.02 -0.45
N SER A 32 -1.20 -8.98 -1.74
CA SER A 32 0.21 -8.95 -2.17
C SER A 32 0.92 -7.67 -1.75
N TRP A 33 2.23 -7.78 -1.48
CA TRP A 33 3.08 -6.66 -1.13
C TRP A 33 3.09 -5.53 -2.18
N LEU A 34 3.02 -5.90 -3.46
CA LEU A 34 2.88 -4.96 -4.58
C LEU A 34 1.55 -4.21 -4.54
N ARG A 35 0.44 -4.90 -4.24
CA ARG A 35 -0.88 -4.27 -4.19
C ARG A 35 -1.00 -3.29 -3.03
N VAL A 36 -0.50 -3.65 -1.84
CA VAL A 36 -0.51 -2.76 -0.66
C VAL A 36 0.27 -1.47 -0.97
N HIS A 37 1.39 -1.57 -1.66
CA HIS A 37 2.31 -0.45 -1.90
C HIS A 37 2.29 0.04 -3.35
N HIS A 38 1.21 -0.19 -4.10
CA HIS A 38 1.18 0.06 -5.54
C HIS A 38 1.60 1.50 -5.93
N VAL A 39 1.12 2.50 -5.20
CA VAL A 39 1.40 3.92 -5.48
C VAL A 39 2.89 4.29 -5.33
N PRO A 40 3.54 4.08 -4.17
CA PRO A 40 4.97 4.41 -4.02
C PRO A 40 5.85 3.59 -4.98
N ILE A 41 5.49 2.33 -5.23
CA ILE A 41 6.23 1.46 -6.16
C ILE A 41 6.12 1.98 -7.59
N ARG A 42 4.91 2.27 -8.07
CA ARG A 42 4.69 2.84 -9.41
C ARG A 42 5.44 4.16 -9.59
N ARG A 43 5.50 5.01 -8.55
CA ARG A 43 6.25 6.27 -8.59
C ARG A 43 7.76 6.04 -8.74
N LEU A 44 8.34 5.10 -8.00
CA LEU A 44 9.74 4.72 -8.14
C LEU A 44 10.02 4.18 -9.54
N VAL A 45 9.21 3.24 -10.01
CA VAL A 45 9.32 2.63 -11.35
C VAL A 45 9.24 3.69 -12.45
N MET A 46 8.29 4.62 -12.37
CA MET A 46 8.16 5.72 -13.33
C MET A 46 9.42 6.59 -13.40
N ARG A 47 10.07 6.85 -12.27
CA ARG A 47 11.32 7.62 -12.23
C ARG A 47 12.48 6.86 -12.83
N LEU A 48 12.57 5.56 -12.52
CA LEU A 48 13.59 4.69 -13.08
C LEU A 48 13.47 4.60 -14.61
N VAL A 49 12.27 4.31 -15.13
CA VAL A 49 12.01 4.24 -16.58
C VAL A 49 12.36 5.57 -17.25
N ARG A 50 11.90 6.69 -16.68
CA ARG A 50 12.22 8.02 -17.22
C ARG A 50 13.73 8.26 -17.25
N ARG A 51 14.46 7.87 -16.20
CA ARG A 51 15.92 7.99 -16.15
C ARG A 51 16.58 7.14 -17.24
N LEU A 52 16.23 5.85 -17.33
CA LEU A 52 16.73 4.90 -18.34
C LEU A 52 16.55 5.43 -19.77
N GLN A 53 15.36 5.91 -20.10
CA GLN A 53 15.07 6.44 -21.44
C GLN A 53 15.83 7.73 -21.79
N THR A 54 16.29 8.49 -20.77
CA THR A 54 17.04 9.73 -20.98
C THR A 54 18.55 9.54 -20.99
N MET A 55 19.05 8.38 -20.56
CA MET A 55 20.49 8.10 -20.55
C MET A 55 20.99 7.90 -21.98
N ARG A 56 21.98 8.72 -22.36
CA ARG A 56 22.63 8.67 -23.68
C ARG A 56 23.95 7.89 -23.65
N GLU A 57 24.54 7.78 -22.47
CA GLU A 57 25.81 7.10 -22.24
C GLU A 57 25.56 5.79 -21.49
N PRO A 58 26.35 4.73 -21.74
CA PRO A 58 26.25 3.50 -20.98
C PRO A 58 26.55 3.75 -19.50
N VAL A 59 25.79 3.07 -18.64
CA VAL A 59 25.97 3.16 -17.19
C VAL A 59 27.32 2.55 -16.82
N SER A 60 28.21 3.34 -16.25
CA SER A 60 29.50 2.85 -15.74
C SER A 60 29.30 2.01 -14.47
N PRO A 61 30.13 0.98 -14.22
CA PRO A 61 30.12 0.26 -12.95
C PRO A 61 30.34 1.22 -11.79
N VAL A 62 29.40 1.24 -10.83
CA VAL A 62 29.41 2.17 -9.69
C VAL A 62 30.05 1.52 -8.47
N HIS A 63 30.85 2.28 -7.72
CA HIS A 63 31.48 1.82 -6.48
C HIS A 63 30.46 1.45 -5.39
N ARG A 64 30.84 0.50 -4.54
CA ARG A 64 29.95 -0.19 -3.59
C ARG A 64 29.25 0.71 -2.56
N GLU A 65 29.83 1.86 -2.23
CA GLU A 65 29.43 2.70 -1.11
C GLU A 65 28.16 3.54 -1.35
N GLN A 66 27.67 3.62 -2.60
CA GLN A 66 26.45 4.37 -2.88
C GLN A 66 25.18 3.54 -2.58
N PRO A 67 24.19 4.11 -1.86
CA PRO A 67 22.92 3.43 -1.60
C PRO A 67 22.16 3.22 -2.90
N LEU A 68 21.41 2.11 -3.03
CA LEU A 68 20.65 1.82 -4.26
C LEU A 68 19.47 2.78 -4.46
N VAL A 69 18.88 3.25 -3.35
CA VAL A 69 17.76 4.18 -3.33
C VAL A 69 18.09 5.30 -2.35
N ALA A 70 17.80 6.55 -2.73
CA ALA A 70 17.90 7.71 -1.88
C ALA A 70 16.49 8.28 -1.59
N ALA A 71 16.23 8.60 -0.33
CA ALA A 71 15.06 9.39 0.02
C ALA A 71 15.30 10.84 -0.42
N ARG A 72 14.27 11.47 -0.97
CA ARG A 72 14.25 12.88 -1.31
C ARG A 72 13.49 13.62 -0.23
N GLU A 73 13.99 14.78 0.18
CA GLU A 73 13.24 15.70 1.01
C GLU A 73 11.91 16.01 0.32
N SER A 74 10.82 15.62 0.97
CA SER A 74 9.47 15.77 0.44
C SER A 74 8.84 17.02 1.02
N ALA A 75 8.26 17.85 0.15
CA ALA A 75 7.48 19.02 0.58
C ALA A 75 6.07 18.64 1.07
N SER A 76 5.64 17.38 0.85
CA SER A 76 4.33 16.89 1.26
C SER A 76 4.43 16.02 2.51
N ILE A 77 3.71 16.44 3.55
CA ILE A 77 3.50 15.70 4.79
C ILE A 77 3.06 14.25 4.49
N GLY A 78 3.69 13.28 5.14
CA GLY A 78 3.37 11.85 5.10
C GLY A 78 3.90 11.05 3.90
N TYR A 79 4.29 11.67 2.79
CA TYR A 79 4.80 10.93 1.63
C TYR A 79 6.30 11.09 1.44
N VAL A 80 7.05 10.02 1.67
CA VAL A 80 8.48 9.97 1.33
C VAL A 80 8.65 9.60 -0.14
N SER A 81 9.41 10.43 -0.83
CA SER A 81 9.70 10.26 -2.23
C SER A 81 11.07 9.62 -2.39
N TYR A 82 11.20 8.62 -3.26
CA TYR A 82 12.46 7.90 -3.46
C TYR A 82 12.96 8.05 -4.89
N ASP A 83 14.27 8.21 -5.05
CA ASP A 83 14.98 8.21 -6.33
C ASP A 83 15.95 7.02 -6.38
N VAL A 84 16.05 6.38 -7.55
CA VAL A 84 17.04 5.32 -7.80
C VAL A 84 18.36 6.00 -8.14
N THR A 85 19.43 5.70 -7.41
CA THR A 85 20.77 6.26 -7.62
C THR A 85 21.47 5.65 -8.84
N ASP A 86 22.65 6.14 -9.23
CA ASP A 86 23.46 5.47 -10.26
C ASP A 86 23.79 4.02 -9.88
N ALA A 87 24.10 3.78 -8.61
CA ALA A 87 24.29 2.44 -8.06
C ALA A 87 23.04 1.56 -8.18
N GLY A 88 21.85 2.11 -7.90
CA GLY A 88 20.58 1.39 -8.06
C GLY A 88 20.26 1.06 -9.51
N VAL A 89 20.55 1.98 -10.44
CA VAL A 89 20.41 1.75 -11.88
C VAL A 89 21.36 0.64 -12.32
N ALA A 90 22.66 0.75 -12.02
CA ALA A 90 23.66 -0.26 -12.36
C ALA A 90 23.28 -1.64 -11.80
N TYR A 91 22.77 -1.67 -10.57
CA TYR A 91 22.26 -2.88 -9.95
C TYR A 91 21.12 -3.51 -10.76
N THR A 92 20.05 -2.75 -11.07
CA THR A 92 18.91 -3.27 -11.86
C THR A 92 19.27 -3.75 -13.27
N LEU A 93 20.36 -3.21 -13.84
CA LEU A 93 20.86 -3.58 -15.18
C LEU A 93 21.85 -4.75 -15.17
N GLY A 94 22.14 -5.38 -14.03
CA GLY A 94 23.11 -6.49 -14.00
C GLY A 94 24.58 -6.04 -13.94
N LEU A 95 24.86 -4.74 -13.79
CA LEU A 95 26.22 -4.18 -13.86
C LEU A 95 26.92 -4.11 -12.50
N ARG A 96 26.27 -4.64 -11.46
CA ARG A 96 26.74 -4.67 -10.07
C ARG A 96 26.19 -5.92 -9.39
N ASP A 97 27.03 -6.79 -8.86
CA ASP A 97 26.64 -8.09 -8.27
C ASP A 97 26.64 -8.12 -6.75
N ASP A 98 26.79 -6.96 -6.11
CA ASP A 98 26.75 -6.92 -4.65
C ASP A 98 25.33 -7.24 -4.19
N ASP A 99 25.18 -8.29 -3.38
CA ASP A 99 23.98 -8.51 -2.59
C ASP A 99 23.96 -7.40 -1.51
N PRO A 100 22.99 -6.48 -1.53
CA PRO A 100 22.97 -5.36 -0.59
C PRO A 100 22.85 -5.88 0.85
N LYS A 101 24.00 -5.96 1.53
CA LYS A 101 24.13 -6.22 2.97
C LYS A 101 23.68 -4.99 3.75
N ASP A 102 22.40 -4.70 3.72
CA ASP A 102 21.79 -3.91 4.79
C ASP A 102 21.03 -4.89 5.67
N ASP A 103 21.30 -4.84 6.97
CA ASP A 103 20.64 -5.59 8.02
C ASP A 103 19.13 -5.29 7.99
N VAL A 104 18.39 -5.97 7.12
CA VAL A 104 16.93 -6.04 7.17
C VAL A 104 16.56 -7.01 8.30
N HIS A 105 17.03 -6.71 9.51
CA HIS A 105 16.54 -7.33 10.72
C HIS A 105 15.17 -6.73 11.00
N GLY A 106 14.16 -7.32 10.38
CA GLY A 106 12.78 -7.07 10.75
C GLY A 106 12.60 -7.48 12.22
N THR A 107 12.05 -6.58 13.03
CA THR A 107 11.55 -6.94 14.35
C THR A 107 10.41 -7.94 14.14
N GLU A 108 10.43 -9.08 14.82
CA GLU A 108 9.29 -10.00 14.77
C GLU A 108 8.02 -9.22 15.19
N PRO A 109 6.95 -9.29 14.37
CA PRO A 109 5.74 -8.53 14.65
C PRO A 109 5.04 -9.08 15.91
N GLU A 110 5.19 -8.41 17.05
CA GLU A 110 4.35 -8.66 18.22
C GLU A 110 2.97 -8.06 17.99
N VAL A 111 1.95 -8.91 17.85
CA VAL A 111 0.56 -8.51 17.51
C VAL A 111 0.05 -7.43 18.48
N ALA A 112 -0.28 -6.26 17.94
CA ALA A 112 -0.79 -5.13 18.73
C ALA A 112 -2.10 -5.53 19.41
N ARG A 113 -2.22 -5.20 20.71
CA ARG A 113 -3.40 -5.55 21.50
C ARG A 113 -4.66 -4.96 20.86
N GLN A 114 -5.62 -5.82 20.59
CA GLN A 114 -6.94 -5.43 20.12
C GLN A 114 -7.69 -4.68 21.23
N PRO A 115 -8.53 -3.69 20.90
CA PRO A 115 -9.38 -3.04 21.88
C PRO A 115 -10.29 -4.05 22.58
N SER A 116 -10.25 -4.06 23.90
CA SER A 116 -10.79 -5.14 24.74
C SER A 116 -12.32 -5.19 24.82
N ARG A 117 -13.02 -4.16 24.33
CA ARG A 117 -14.48 -4.12 24.21
C ARG A 117 -14.88 -3.22 23.05
N MET A 118 -15.33 -3.83 21.95
CA MET A 118 -16.02 -3.12 20.89
C MET A 118 -17.49 -3.52 20.91
N PHE A 119 -18.38 -2.53 20.79
CA PHE A 119 -19.80 -2.79 20.60
C PHE A 119 -20.06 -3.07 19.13
N ARG A 120 -21.04 -3.94 18.86
CA ARG A 120 -21.45 -4.20 17.49
C ARG A 120 -21.92 -2.90 16.84
N THR A 121 -21.45 -2.64 15.63
CA THR A 121 -21.90 -1.50 14.82
C THR A 121 -22.52 -2.04 13.53
N GLN A 122 -23.48 -1.30 12.96
CA GLN A 122 -24.02 -1.63 11.63
C GLN A 122 -23.01 -1.26 10.53
N LEU A 123 -22.25 -0.20 10.75
CA LEU A 123 -21.35 0.36 9.77
C LEU A 123 -20.01 0.74 10.40
N CYS A 124 -18.93 0.42 9.68
CA CYS A 124 -17.59 0.85 10.01
C CYS A 124 -17.06 1.76 8.89
N ALA A 125 -16.37 2.84 9.24
CA ALA A 125 -15.61 3.64 8.29
C ALA A 125 -14.12 3.60 8.64
N ILE A 126 -13.25 3.89 7.69
CA ILE A 126 -11.81 4.03 7.93
C ILE A 126 -11.30 5.37 7.39
N SER A 127 -10.54 6.08 8.22
CA SER A 127 -9.91 7.36 7.90
C SER A 127 -8.42 7.31 8.27
N TRP A 128 -7.59 8.02 7.51
CA TRP A 128 -6.14 8.17 7.78
C TRP A 128 -5.59 9.52 7.29
N SER A 129 -6.48 10.47 6.99
CA SER A 129 -6.11 11.86 6.70
C SER A 129 -7.30 12.78 6.93
N SER A 130 -7.05 14.09 7.10
CA SER A 130 -8.11 15.08 7.24
C SER A 130 -9.04 15.10 6.03
N ARG A 131 -8.52 14.90 4.82
CA ARG A 131 -9.33 14.79 3.59
C ARG A 131 -10.29 13.61 3.62
N HIS A 132 -9.87 12.46 4.15
CA HIS A 132 -10.78 11.32 4.32
C HIS A 132 -11.84 11.62 5.37
N ALA A 133 -11.44 12.29 6.46
CA ALA A 133 -12.39 12.72 7.48
C ALA A 133 -13.45 13.69 6.91
N GLU A 134 -13.04 14.69 6.13
CA GLU A 134 -13.92 15.64 5.43
C GLU A 134 -14.88 14.93 4.47
N THR A 135 -14.43 13.86 3.82
CA THR A 135 -15.26 13.07 2.90
C THR A 135 -16.28 12.21 3.63
N LEU A 136 -15.89 11.61 4.77
CA LEU A 136 -16.72 10.64 5.50
C LEU A 136 -17.69 11.31 6.47
N LEU A 137 -17.27 12.37 7.15
CA LEU A 137 -18.04 12.96 8.25
C LEU A 137 -19.46 13.37 7.84
N PRO A 138 -19.72 14.03 6.70
CA PRO A 138 -21.09 14.38 6.30
C PRO A 138 -21.98 13.15 6.12
N VAL A 139 -21.45 12.08 5.52
CA VAL A 139 -22.18 10.82 5.34
C VAL A 139 -22.49 10.16 6.69
N LEU A 140 -21.53 10.17 7.60
CA LEU A 140 -21.69 9.57 8.94
C LEU A 140 -22.70 10.34 9.80
N VAL A 141 -22.75 11.68 9.68
CA VAL A 141 -23.75 12.52 10.36
C VAL A 141 -25.15 12.18 9.86
N GLU A 142 -25.36 12.13 8.53
CA GLU A 142 -26.65 11.77 7.93
C GLU A 142 -27.11 10.37 8.37
N LEU A 143 -26.19 9.40 8.46
CA LEU A 143 -26.50 8.06 8.95
C LEU A 143 -26.88 8.05 10.43
N ALA A 144 -26.15 8.81 11.26
CA ALA A 144 -26.43 8.93 12.69
C ALA A 144 -27.78 9.59 12.97
N GLU A 145 -28.15 10.62 12.20
CA GLU A 145 -29.47 11.27 12.27
C GLU A 145 -30.62 10.31 11.90
N ARG A 146 -30.33 9.30 11.08
CA ARG A 146 -31.26 8.19 10.76
C ARG A 146 -31.24 7.06 11.80
N GLY A 147 -30.50 7.21 12.90
CA GLY A 147 -30.38 6.23 13.97
C GLY A 147 -29.41 5.07 13.68
N ILE A 148 -28.59 5.18 12.64
CA ILE A 148 -27.58 4.16 12.31
C ILE A 148 -26.32 4.44 13.11
N THR A 149 -25.97 3.54 14.02
CA THR A 149 -24.71 3.63 14.77
C THR A 149 -23.53 3.30 13.86
N THR A 150 -22.50 4.13 13.92
CA THR A 150 -21.30 3.99 13.10
C THR A 150 -20.05 3.97 13.98
N THR A 151 -19.02 3.25 13.54
CA THR A 151 -17.68 3.31 14.13
C THR A 151 -16.69 3.76 13.08
N VAL A 152 -15.85 4.74 13.39
CA VAL A 152 -14.75 5.21 12.54
C VAL A 152 -13.45 4.68 13.10
N VAL A 153 -12.71 3.94 12.30
CA VAL A 153 -11.30 3.62 12.57
C VAL A 153 -10.46 4.79 12.08
N ASP A 154 -9.89 5.55 13.02
CA ASP A 154 -8.93 6.61 12.73
C ASP A 154 -7.51 6.05 12.81
N ALA A 155 -6.85 5.97 11.66
CA ALA A 155 -5.50 5.46 11.50
C ALA A 155 -4.46 6.56 11.25
N SER A 156 -4.85 7.83 11.36
CA SER A 156 -3.93 8.97 11.22
C SER A 156 -2.87 8.97 12.31
N THR A 157 -1.60 8.96 11.89
CA THR A 157 -0.43 9.08 12.80
C THR A 157 -0.18 10.51 13.24
N GLU A 158 -0.61 11.50 12.47
CA GLU A 158 -0.44 12.92 12.79
C GLU A 158 -1.71 13.51 13.41
N SER A 159 -1.54 14.30 14.47
CA SER A 159 -2.66 14.92 15.20
C SER A 159 -3.51 15.85 14.33
N SER A 160 -2.89 16.58 13.39
CA SER A 160 -3.57 17.46 12.43
C SER A 160 -4.38 16.72 11.37
N GLN A 161 -4.12 15.43 11.20
CA GLN A 161 -4.76 14.56 10.20
C GLN A 161 -5.84 13.66 10.81
N ARG A 162 -6.02 13.70 12.13
CA ARG A 162 -6.97 12.84 12.86
C ARG A 162 -8.41 13.11 12.44
N PHE A 163 -9.23 12.07 12.56
CA PHE A 163 -10.67 12.23 12.42
C PHE A 163 -11.17 13.15 13.55
N PRO A 164 -11.98 14.18 13.24
CA PRO A 164 -12.46 15.12 14.25
C PRO A 164 -13.40 14.40 15.22
N GLU A 165 -13.42 14.84 16.48
CA GLU A 165 -14.35 14.29 17.48
C GLU A 165 -15.79 14.64 17.05
N PRO A 166 -16.65 13.65 16.77
CA PRO A 166 -18.00 13.92 16.30
C PRO A 166 -18.88 14.43 17.44
N HIS A 167 -19.61 15.51 17.19
CA HIS A 167 -20.62 16.03 18.13
C HIS A 167 -21.97 15.29 18.03
N THR A 168 -22.19 14.56 16.93
CA THR A 168 -23.42 13.82 16.67
C THR A 168 -23.42 12.48 17.41
N PRO A 169 -24.43 12.20 18.26
CA PRO A 169 -24.57 10.91 18.93
C PRO A 169 -24.62 9.76 17.92
N GLY A 170 -24.04 8.61 18.26
CA GLY A 170 -24.07 7.41 17.40
C GLY A 170 -22.87 7.27 16.45
N ILE A 171 -21.92 8.21 16.46
CA ILE A 171 -20.63 8.07 15.79
C ILE A 171 -19.56 7.82 16.86
N LEU A 172 -18.90 6.66 16.80
CA LEU A 172 -17.81 6.29 17.71
C LEU A 172 -16.48 6.32 16.95
N VAL A 173 -15.44 6.93 17.53
CA VAL A 173 -14.10 6.94 16.93
C VAL A 173 -13.19 5.98 17.71
N VAL A 174 -12.56 5.05 17.00
CA VAL A 174 -11.55 4.12 17.52
C VAL A 174 -10.23 4.38 16.81
N ARG A 175 -9.18 4.63 17.59
CA ARG A 175 -7.85 4.90 17.02
C ARG A 175 -7.07 3.61 16.82
N LEU A 176 -6.45 3.50 15.64
CA LEU A 176 -5.43 2.49 15.38
C LEU A 176 -4.17 2.85 16.19
N PRO A 177 -3.59 1.90 16.96
CA PRO A 177 -2.43 2.19 17.79
C PRO A 177 -1.22 2.67 16.96
N GLU A 178 -0.71 3.86 17.27
CA GLU A 178 0.44 4.45 16.55
C GLU A 178 1.68 3.54 16.56
N ALA A 179 1.85 2.73 17.61
CA ALA A 179 2.93 1.74 17.73
C ALA A 179 2.97 0.73 16.57
N ILE A 180 1.85 0.47 15.88
CA ILE A 180 1.81 -0.38 14.67
C ILE A 180 2.73 0.16 13.58
N PHE A 181 2.85 1.48 13.45
CA PHE A 181 3.68 2.12 12.43
C PHE A 181 5.14 2.30 12.85
N ALA A 182 5.50 1.93 14.10
CA ALA A 182 6.90 1.88 14.53
C ALA A 182 7.62 0.62 14.05
N HIS A 183 6.88 -0.39 13.57
CA HIS A 183 7.46 -1.60 13.00
C HIS A 183 8.03 -1.31 11.62
N ASN A 184 9.32 -1.62 11.43
CA ASN A 184 10.03 -1.45 10.16
C ASN A 184 10.47 -2.81 9.64
N GLY A 185 10.32 -3.02 8.33
CA GLY A 185 10.75 -4.25 7.68
C GLY A 185 10.26 -4.34 6.25
N ALA A 186 11.01 -5.06 5.42
CA ALA A 186 10.61 -5.42 4.06
C ALA A 186 9.83 -6.75 4.05
N PRO A 187 9.20 -7.08 2.91
CA PRO A 187 8.75 -8.43 2.64
C PRO A 187 9.90 -9.44 2.85
N PRO A 188 9.73 -10.48 3.69
CA PRO A 188 10.78 -11.46 3.98
C PRO A 188 10.93 -12.44 2.80
N PHE A 189 11.58 -11.99 1.72
CA PHE A 189 11.86 -12.81 0.55
C PHE A 189 12.77 -14.00 0.91
N ARG A 190 12.16 -15.17 1.13
CA ARG A 190 12.85 -16.39 1.59
C ARG A 190 13.91 -16.95 0.61
N HIS A 191 13.90 -16.48 -0.64
CA HIS A 191 14.78 -16.97 -1.72
C HIS A 191 15.36 -15.84 -2.60
N LEU A 192 15.92 -14.79 -1.98
CA LEU A 192 16.55 -13.66 -2.67
C LEU A 192 17.49 -14.08 -3.82
N GLY A 193 18.36 -15.07 -3.61
CA GLY A 193 19.28 -15.54 -4.66
C GLY A 193 18.60 -16.05 -5.93
N ALA A 194 17.47 -16.77 -5.81
CA ALA A 194 16.72 -17.26 -6.98
C ALA A 194 15.88 -16.15 -7.65
N LEU A 195 15.57 -15.07 -6.92
CA LEU A 195 14.90 -13.90 -7.48
C LEU A 195 15.84 -13.14 -8.42
N LEU A 196 17.14 -13.04 -8.08
CA LEU A 196 18.12 -12.25 -8.83
C LEU A 196 18.37 -12.73 -10.26
N ASP A 197 18.25 -14.04 -10.51
CA ASP A 197 18.37 -14.69 -11.82
C ASP A 197 17.05 -14.67 -12.63
N GLY A 198 16.07 -13.90 -12.18
CA GLY A 198 14.77 -13.75 -12.83
C GLY A 198 14.83 -13.12 -14.23
N PRO A 199 13.71 -13.12 -14.97
CA PRO A 199 13.66 -12.64 -16.35
C PRO A 199 14.04 -11.15 -16.46
N THR A 200 14.60 -10.79 -17.62
CA THR A 200 14.81 -9.38 -17.99
C THR A 200 13.63 -8.84 -18.79
N VAL A 201 13.42 -7.53 -18.68
CA VAL A 201 12.42 -6.79 -19.46
C VAL A 201 13.10 -5.61 -20.15
N PRO A 202 12.80 -5.36 -21.44
CA PRO A 202 13.33 -4.21 -22.16
C PRO A 202 12.70 -2.91 -21.64
N VAL A 203 13.55 -1.92 -21.33
CA VAL A 203 13.17 -0.56 -20.95
C VAL A 203 13.99 0.42 -21.79
N GLY A 204 13.35 1.05 -22.77
CA GLY A 204 14.03 1.81 -23.82
C GLY A 204 15.06 0.94 -24.58
N GLN A 205 16.34 1.25 -24.41
CA GLN A 205 17.47 0.51 -24.99
C GLN A 205 18.19 -0.43 -24.00
N HIS A 206 17.63 -0.57 -22.79
CA HIS A 206 18.26 -1.28 -21.69
C HIS A 206 17.51 -2.57 -21.36
N GLU A 207 18.24 -3.63 -21.02
CA GLU A 207 17.68 -4.87 -20.46
C GLU A 207 17.78 -4.80 -18.93
N MET A 208 16.65 -4.91 -18.25
CA MET A 208 16.57 -4.75 -16.80
C MET A 208 16.08 -6.04 -16.15
N SER A 209 16.77 -6.51 -15.10
CA SER A 209 16.33 -7.68 -14.32
C SER A 209 15.13 -7.33 -13.45
N LEU A 210 14.02 -8.05 -13.63
CA LEU A 210 12.82 -7.85 -12.80
C LEU A 210 13.05 -8.26 -11.35
N GLY A 211 13.86 -9.28 -11.11
CA GLY A 211 14.18 -9.74 -9.76
C GLY A 211 14.96 -8.70 -8.96
N ARG A 212 15.96 -8.09 -9.60
CA ARG A 212 16.70 -6.96 -9.04
C ARG A 212 15.81 -5.75 -8.84
N LEU A 213 14.86 -5.49 -9.73
CA LEU A 213 13.86 -4.45 -9.52
C LEU A 213 12.96 -4.75 -8.30
N ALA A 214 12.48 -5.99 -8.13
CA ALA A 214 11.69 -6.37 -6.97
C ALA A 214 12.47 -6.18 -5.66
N GLN A 215 13.75 -6.57 -5.63
CA GLN A 215 14.63 -6.32 -4.48
C GLN A 215 14.85 -4.82 -4.26
N LEU A 216 15.13 -4.04 -5.31
CA LEU A 216 15.25 -2.59 -5.22
C LEU A 216 14.01 -1.94 -4.60
N VAL A 217 12.82 -2.38 -5.00
CA VAL A 217 11.57 -1.85 -4.48
C VAL A 217 11.38 -2.21 -2.99
N SER A 218 11.80 -3.40 -2.55
CA SER A 218 11.72 -3.77 -1.13
C SER A 218 12.49 -2.81 -0.20
N TYR A 219 13.59 -2.21 -0.67
CA TYR A 219 14.31 -1.17 0.08
C TYR A 219 13.47 0.08 0.33
N VAL A 220 12.58 0.45 -0.60
CA VAL A 220 11.62 1.53 -0.37
C VAL A 220 10.68 1.15 0.77
N LEU A 221 10.25 -0.11 0.84
CA LEU A 221 9.31 -0.59 1.86
C LEU A 221 9.94 -0.66 3.25
N VAL A 222 11.23 -0.98 3.37
CA VAL A 222 11.92 -0.90 4.67
C VAL A 222 11.89 0.51 5.24
N ARG A 223 12.07 1.51 4.37
CA ARG A 223 12.26 2.92 4.73
C ARG A 223 10.95 3.70 4.81
N SER A 224 9.84 3.06 4.47
CA SER A 224 8.51 3.65 4.42
C SER A 224 8.00 3.87 5.84
N THR A 225 7.47 5.07 6.08
CA THR A 225 7.07 5.56 7.40
C THR A 225 5.58 5.85 7.41
N ASP A 226 4.93 5.70 8.56
CA ASP A 226 3.55 6.16 8.83
C ASP A 226 2.39 5.41 8.16
N CYS A 227 1.18 5.94 8.31
CA CYS A 227 -0.07 5.34 7.86
C CYS A 227 -0.35 5.48 6.35
N THR A 228 0.23 6.47 5.70
CA THR A 228 0.03 6.74 4.27
C THR A 228 1.02 5.97 3.41
N GLN A 229 2.19 5.67 3.97
CA GLN A 229 3.21 4.83 3.36
C GLN A 229 3.87 3.92 4.41
N PRO A 230 3.16 2.94 4.98
CA PRO A 230 3.72 2.05 5.99
C PRO A 230 4.82 1.17 5.39
N SER A 231 5.72 0.69 6.25
CA SER A 231 6.60 -0.43 5.90
C SER A 231 5.79 -1.72 5.68
N TRP A 232 6.42 -2.77 5.12
CA TRP A 232 5.74 -4.06 5.00
C TRP A 232 5.35 -4.63 6.37
N ALA A 233 6.25 -4.55 7.36
CA ALA A 233 5.97 -5.01 8.71
C ALA A 233 4.81 -4.22 9.35
N ALA A 234 4.78 -2.89 9.18
CA ALA A 234 3.68 -2.05 9.66
C ALA A 234 2.36 -2.38 8.95
N ALA A 235 2.38 -2.62 7.63
CA ALA A 235 1.21 -3.01 6.86
C ALA A 235 0.65 -4.37 7.32
N PHE A 236 1.52 -5.36 7.55
CA PHE A 236 1.14 -6.66 8.11
C PHE A 236 0.44 -6.49 9.46
N MET A 237 1.02 -5.67 10.33
CA MET A 237 0.49 -5.37 11.66
C MET A 237 -0.83 -4.62 11.64
N ALA A 238 -0.95 -3.62 10.77
CA ALA A 238 -2.17 -2.87 10.56
C ALA A 238 -3.30 -3.79 10.07
N GLU A 239 -3.02 -4.73 9.16
CA GLU A 239 -4.04 -5.68 8.69
C GLU A 239 -4.52 -6.63 9.80
N CYS A 240 -3.59 -7.17 10.60
CA CYS A 240 -3.93 -8.01 11.75
C CYS A 240 -4.85 -7.26 12.72
N TRP A 241 -4.52 -6.00 13.02
CA TRP A 241 -5.33 -5.18 13.90
C TRP A 241 -6.69 -4.83 13.30
N LEU A 242 -6.73 -4.41 12.03
CA LEU A 242 -7.97 -4.08 11.30
C LEU A 242 -8.90 -5.29 11.24
N HIS A 243 -8.37 -6.47 10.96
CA HIS A 243 -9.17 -7.70 10.96
C HIS A 243 -9.75 -8.01 12.33
N GLY A 244 -8.95 -7.87 13.39
CA GLY A 244 -9.41 -8.02 14.77
C GLY A 244 -10.52 -7.03 15.13
N ALA A 245 -10.32 -5.76 14.80
CA ALA A 245 -11.29 -4.70 15.03
C ALA A 245 -12.61 -4.95 14.29
N LEU A 246 -12.55 -5.25 13.00
CA LEU A 246 -13.74 -5.53 12.19
C LEU A 246 -14.46 -6.81 12.65
N THR A 247 -13.73 -7.85 13.05
CA THR A 247 -14.30 -9.08 13.61
C THR A 247 -15.05 -8.81 14.93
N ALA A 248 -14.53 -7.91 15.77
CA ALA A 248 -15.18 -7.52 17.02
C ALA A 248 -16.40 -6.61 16.77
N LEU A 249 -16.28 -5.66 15.84
CA LEU A 249 -17.36 -4.73 15.45
C LEU A 249 -18.51 -5.40 14.69
N ARG A 250 -18.21 -6.46 13.92
CA ARG A 250 -19.14 -7.15 13.01
C ARG A 250 -20.01 -6.20 12.17
N PRO A 251 -19.40 -5.24 11.45
CA PRO A 251 -20.15 -4.33 10.59
C PRO A 251 -20.77 -5.09 9.42
N ASP A 252 -21.96 -4.66 8.99
CA ASP A 252 -22.57 -5.13 7.75
C ASP A 252 -21.94 -4.42 6.54
N VAL A 253 -21.47 -3.18 6.73
CA VAL A 253 -20.88 -2.33 5.70
C VAL A 253 -19.57 -1.66 6.17
N LEU A 254 -18.55 -1.69 5.32
CA LEU A 254 -17.35 -0.84 5.41
C LEU A 254 -17.49 0.36 4.46
N LEU A 255 -17.37 1.58 4.98
CA LEU A 255 -17.16 2.80 4.19
C LEU A 255 -15.67 3.06 4.01
N CYS A 256 -15.23 3.19 2.76
CA CYS A 256 -13.83 3.45 2.43
C CYS A 256 -13.74 4.58 1.39
N SER A 257 -12.96 5.63 1.66
CA SER A 257 -12.88 6.76 0.73
C SER A 257 -11.89 6.56 -0.43
N ASN A 258 -10.99 5.59 -0.32
CA ASN A 258 -9.96 5.32 -1.31
C ASN A 258 -9.40 3.90 -1.15
N ASP A 259 -9.45 3.10 -2.20
CA ASP A 259 -8.95 1.71 -2.24
C ASP A 259 -7.54 1.56 -2.80
N THR A 260 -6.86 2.67 -3.07
CA THR A 260 -5.49 2.69 -3.61
C THR A 260 -4.44 3.04 -2.55
N SER A 261 -4.86 3.43 -1.34
CA SER A 261 -3.95 3.60 -0.21
C SER A 261 -3.66 2.25 0.45
N PRO A 262 -2.50 2.09 1.11
CA PRO A 262 -2.18 0.89 1.87
C PRO A 262 -3.29 0.50 2.85
N LEU A 263 -3.72 1.41 3.72
CA LEU A 263 -4.76 1.14 4.71
C LEU A 263 -6.15 0.88 4.09
N GLY A 264 -6.48 1.55 2.99
CA GLY A 264 -7.74 1.31 2.27
C GLY A 264 -7.78 -0.11 1.71
N VAL A 265 -6.72 -0.55 1.04
CA VAL A 265 -6.60 -1.92 0.52
C VAL A 265 -6.73 -2.95 1.65
N LEU A 266 -6.03 -2.74 2.76
CA LEU A 266 -6.04 -3.68 3.90
C LEU A 266 -7.41 -3.73 4.60
N ALA A 267 -8.08 -2.58 4.75
CA ALA A 267 -9.41 -2.53 5.35
C ALA A 267 -10.45 -3.25 4.49
N VAL A 268 -10.41 -3.07 3.17
CA VAL A 268 -11.30 -3.78 2.23
C VAL A 268 -11.05 -5.29 2.30
N ALA A 269 -9.78 -5.73 2.27
CA ALA A 269 -9.46 -7.16 2.41
C ALA A 269 -9.89 -7.74 3.77
N ALA A 270 -9.78 -6.96 4.84
CA ALA A 270 -10.26 -7.37 6.16
C ALA A 270 -11.80 -7.44 6.24
N ALA A 271 -12.52 -6.51 5.61
CA ALA A 271 -13.98 -6.52 5.51
C ALA A 271 -14.50 -7.68 4.67
N ASP A 272 -13.90 -7.94 3.51
CA ASP A 272 -14.25 -9.05 2.63
C ASP A 272 -14.14 -10.40 3.37
N ARG A 273 -13.08 -10.59 4.17
CA ARG A 273 -12.87 -11.80 4.97
C ARG A 273 -13.94 -12.06 6.02
N ILE A 274 -14.55 -11.02 6.56
CA ILE A 274 -15.64 -11.14 7.54
C ILE A 274 -17.03 -11.10 6.89
N GLY A 275 -17.10 -10.99 5.56
CA GLY A 275 -18.36 -10.94 4.81
C GLY A 275 -19.08 -9.58 4.81
N ALA A 276 -18.40 -8.50 5.21
CA ALA A 276 -18.95 -7.15 5.17
C ALA A 276 -18.93 -6.60 3.73
N SER A 277 -19.95 -5.83 3.35
CA SER A 277 -19.97 -5.16 2.05
C SER A 277 -19.12 -3.89 2.08
N THR A 278 -18.32 -3.64 1.06
CA THR A 278 -17.58 -2.38 0.93
C THR A 278 -18.36 -1.36 0.08
N VAL A 279 -18.49 -0.14 0.58
CA VAL A 279 -19.02 1.02 -0.16
C VAL A 279 -17.93 2.07 -0.25
N TYR A 280 -17.64 2.52 -1.47
CA TYR A 280 -16.66 3.55 -1.73
C TYR A 280 -17.30 4.93 -1.69
N VAL A 281 -16.75 5.82 -0.88
CA VAL A 281 -17.23 7.20 -0.75
C VAL A 281 -16.22 8.12 -1.42
N GLN A 282 -16.60 8.75 -2.52
CA GLN A 282 -15.73 9.71 -3.17
C GLN A 282 -16.06 11.13 -2.72
N HIS A 283 -15.03 11.96 -2.64
CA HIS A 283 -15.23 13.40 -2.51
C HIS A 283 -15.79 13.91 -3.84
N GLU A 284 -17.11 13.92 -3.98
CA GLU A 284 -17.75 14.45 -5.18
C GLU A 284 -17.77 15.98 -5.10
N THR A 285 -17.22 16.62 -6.13
CA THR A 285 -17.68 17.94 -6.57
C THR A 285 -19.08 17.89 -7.20
N GLY A 286 -19.94 16.94 -6.78
CA GLY A 286 -21.34 16.84 -7.17
C GLY A 286 -21.85 15.41 -7.16
N TRP A 287 -22.52 15.03 -6.06
CA TRP A 287 -23.36 13.84 -5.90
C TRP A 287 -24.09 13.50 -7.22
N MET A 288 -23.59 12.52 -7.97
CA MET A 288 -24.26 11.96 -9.14
C MET A 288 -24.78 10.57 -8.78
N ASP A 289 -26.09 10.42 -8.89
CA ASP A 289 -26.93 9.28 -8.46
C ASP A 289 -26.69 7.95 -9.22
N ARG A 290 -25.44 7.64 -9.60
CA ARG A 290 -25.07 6.42 -10.34
C ARG A 290 -23.70 5.91 -9.93
N SER A 291 -23.68 4.80 -9.20
CA SER A 291 -22.93 3.55 -9.52
C SER A 291 -22.48 2.80 -8.26
N VAL A 292 -23.37 2.03 -7.65
CA VAL A 292 -22.95 0.92 -6.76
C VAL A 292 -22.37 -0.19 -7.64
N GLY A 293 -21.07 -0.11 -7.91
CA GLY A 293 -20.34 -1.13 -8.66
C GLY A 293 -20.00 -2.33 -7.80
N ARG A 294 -20.89 -3.33 -7.72
CA ARG A 294 -20.52 -4.67 -7.22
C ARG A 294 -19.48 -5.30 -8.15
N ARG A 295 -18.21 -5.34 -7.76
CA ARG A 295 -17.25 -6.27 -8.38
C ARG A 295 -17.56 -7.68 -7.88
N ARG A 296 -18.11 -8.53 -8.75
CA ARG A 296 -18.21 -9.98 -8.51
C ARG A 296 -16.79 -10.59 -8.58
N PRO A 297 -16.44 -11.53 -7.69
CA PRO A 297 -15.21 -12.29 -7.82
C PRO A 297 -15.29 -13.21 -9.06
N PRO A 298 -14.15 -13.51 -9.72
CA PRO A 298 -14.13 -14.37 -10.89
C PRO A 298 -14.56 -15.80 -10.51
N HIS A 299 -15.58 -16.32 -11.19
CA HIS A 299 -15.99 -17.71 -11.12
C HIS A 299 -14.81 -18.61 -11.52
N ARG A 300 -14.27 -19.40 -10.58
CA ARG A 300 -13.51 -20.62 -10.90
C ARG A 300 -14.47 -21.59 -11.57
N ARG A 301 -14.27 -21.85 -12.87
CA ARG A 301 -14.86 -23.03 -13.53
C ARG A 301 -14.07 -24.25 -13.06
N TYR A 302 -14.67 -25.04 -12.18
CA TYR A 302 -14.28 -26.44 -12.02
C TYR A 302 -14.77 -27.19 -13.28
N GLY A 303 -13.83 -27.61 -14.11
CA GLY A 303 -14.09 -28.59 -15.15
C GLY A 303 -14.13 -29.98 -14.52
N LEU A 304 -15.33 -30.55 -14.45
CA LEU A 304 -15.52 -32.00 -14.39
C LEU A 304 -15.97 -32.42 -15.79
N SER A 305 -15.10 -33.14 -16.50
CA SER A 305 -15.38 -34.15 -17.54
C SER A 305 -14.05 -34.72 -17.99
#